data_AF-X6LQL9-F1
#
_entry.id   AF-X6LQL9-F1
#
_cell.length_a   1.000
_cell.length_b   1.000
_cell.length_c   1.000
_cell.angle_alpha   90.00
_cell.angle_beta   90.00
_cell.angle_gamma   90.00
#
_symmetry.space_group_name_H-M   'P 1'
#
loop_
_entity.id
_entity.type
_entity.pdbx_description
1 polymer ?
#
loop_
_entity_poly.entity_id
_entity_poly.type
_entity_poly.pdbx_seq_one_letter_code
_entity_poly.pdbx_strand_id
1 'polypeptide(L)'
;KPRTKRKKMSKMEEEKSKDNAKIYSKSITEQQACFNKNWILQLNKQESIRDFICLICKQVANNPMEIDCPQHKNMDESLIVGENCLNQFLNQNPNSCPIEPHNNCLYSQSRMARRYINELDVICLRQFQQKQEQKQQLQMSTQQRHEKGETLGIVSCNFKGKVKQVNDHLEHSCCLQTVKCWFGSFGCNYTCLKYAIHDHLTSNMKLHLDLVIKSFDALQQTIQQYQ
;
A
#
# COMPACT_ATOMS: atom_id res chain seq x y z
N LYS A 1 -33.02 -38.27 9.95
CA LYS A 1 -32.06 -37.32 10.58
C LYS A 1 -30.84 -37.12 9.66
N PRO A 2 -30.76 -36.01 8.92
CA PRO A 2 -29.45 -35.42 8.58
C PRO A 2 -29.52 -33.88 8.64
N ARG A 3 -29.17 -33.27 9.78
CA ARG A 3 -29.08 -31.79 9.92
C ARG A 3 -27.67 -31.29 10.30
N THR A 4 -26.68 -32.17 10.34
CA THR A 4 -25.37 -31.87 10.95
C THR A 4 -24.21 -31.66 9.97
N LYS A 5 -24.36 -31.90 8.66
CA LYS A 5 -23.27 -31.67 7.69
C LYS A 5 -23.28 -30.28 7.01
N ARG A 6 -24.45 -29.66 6.77
CA ARG A 6 -24.53 -28.33 6.12
C ARG A 6 -24.02 -27.18 7.01
N LYS A 7 -24.17 -27.28 8.34
CA LYS A 7 -23.79 -26.22 9.29
C LYS A 7 -22.27 -26.11 9.54
N LYS A 8 -21.50 -27.15 9.16
CA LYS A 8 -20.05 -27.20 9.37
C LYS A 8 -19.26 -26.62 8.19
N MET A 9 -19.84 -26.60 6.99
CA MET A 9 -19.23 -26.04 5.78
C MET A 9 -19.31 -24.50 5.75
N SER A 10 -20.42 -23.92 6.22
CA SER A 10 -20.60 -22.46 6.28
C SER A 10 -19.64 -21.77 7.26
N LYS A 11 -19.26 -22.45 8.35
CA LYS A 11 -18.37 -21.88 9.38
C LYS A 11 -16.91 -21.78 8.92
N MET A 12 -16.47 -22.71 8.06
CA MET A 12 -15.08 -22.77 7.55
C MET A 12 -14.83 -21.75 6.42
N GLU A 13 -15.87 -21.40 5.65
CA GLU A 13 -15.82 -20.34 4.64
C GLU A 13 -15.88 -18.94 5.28
N GLU A 14 -16.63 -18.80 6.38
CA GLU A 14 -16.72 -17.54 7.14
C GLU A 14 -15.41 -17.22 7.88
N GLU A 15 -14.69 -18.23 8.40
CA GLU A 15 -13.37 -18.05 9.03
C GLU A 15 -12.27 -17.67 8.01
N LYS A 16 -12.27 -18.27 6.80
CA LYS A 16 -11.37 -17.85 5.70
C LYS A 16 -11.62 -16.42 5.21
N SER A 17 -12.87 -15.92 5.30
CA SER A 17 -13.21 -14.55 4.92
C SER A 17 -12.71 -13.50 5.92
N LYS A 18 -12.62 -13.87 7.21
CA LYS A 18 -12.18 -12.98 8.31
C LYS A 18 -10.66 -12.79 8.32
N ASP A 19 -9.89 -13.81 7.96
CA ASP A 19 -8.44 -13.70 7.83
C ASP A 19 -8.03 -12.83 6.63
N ASN A 20 -8.72 -12.94 5.50
CA ASN A 20 -8.48 -12.06 4.36
C ASN A 20 -8.89 -10.61 4.66
N ALA A 21 -9.98 -10.36 5.40
CA ALA A 21 -10.39 -9.02 5.79
C ALA A 21 -9.39 -8.31 6.73
N LYS A 22 -8.66 -9.07 7.57
CA LYS A 22 -7.59 -8.54 8.44
C LYS A 22 -6.29 -8.20 7.71
N ILE A 23 -6.04 -8.82 6.55
CA ILE A 23 -4.86 -8.51 5.71
C ILE A 23 -5.07 -7.18 4.95
N TYR A 24 -6.33 -6.86 4.60
CA TYR A 24 -6.69 -5.59 3.94
C TYR A 24 -6.81 -4.39 4.88
N SER A 25 -6.66 -4.57 6.20
CA SER A 25 -6.85 -3.48 7.17
C SER A 25 -5.55 -2.81 7.64
N LYS A 26 -4.39 -3.22 7.12
CA LYS A 26 -3.14 -2.47 7.34
C LYS A 26 -2.92 -1.55 6.15
N SER A 27 -2.79 -0.26 6.44
CA SER A 27 -2.55 0.72 5.39
C SER A 27 -1.24 0.42 4.66
N ILE A 28 -1.15 0.81 3.38
CA ILE A 28 0.01 0.49 2.53
C ILE A 28 1.31 1.03 3.17
N THR A 29 1.26 2.17 3.87
CA THR A 29 2.43 2.67 4.60
C THR A 29 2.73 1.92 5.89
N GLU A 30 1.74 1.36 6.58
CA GLU A 30 1.96 0.54 7.78
C GLU A 30 2.64 -0.79 7.46
N GLN A 31 2.52 -1.27 6.22
CA GLN A 31 3.22 -2.46 5.74
C GLN A 31 4.68 -2.17 5.36
N GLN A 32 5.03 -0.90 5.10
CA GLN A 32 6.39 -0.52 4.76
C GLN A 32 7.27 -0.47 6.02
N ALA A 33 8.42 -1.14 5.99
CA ALA A 33 9.37 -1.11 7.10
C ALA A 33 9.95 0.30 7.34
N CYS A 34 10.25 1.02 6.24
CA CYS A 34 10.69 2.41 6.20
C CYS A 34 10.26 3.02 4.85
N PHE A 35 10.14 4.35 4.78
CA PHE A 35 9.76 5.05 3.57
C PHE A 35 10.91 5.16 2.58
N ASN A 36 10.65 4.82 1.31
CA ASN A 36 11.65 4.94 0.26
C ASN A 36 12.22 6.37 0.20
N LYS A 37 13.53 6.50 0.37
CA LYS A 37 14.23 7.80 0.39
C LYS A 37 13.98 8.60 -0.90
N ASN A 38 14.02 7.95 -2.05
CA ASN A 38 13.82 8.60 -3.35
C ASN A 38 12.38 9.07 -3.56
N TRP A 39 11.41 8.44 -2.89
CA TRP A 39 10.02 8.90 -2.88
C TRP A 39 9.87 10.19 -2.08
N ILE A 40 10.44 10.25 -0.88
CA ILE A 40 10.44 11.45 -0.04
C ILE A 40 11.19 12.59 -0.73
N LEU A 41 12.35 12.32 -1.33
CA LEU A 41 13.16 13.32 -2.03
C LEU A 41 12.52 13.87 -3.31
N GLN A 42 11.36 13.37 -3.75
CA GLN A 42 10.65 13.98 -4.89
C GLN A 42 10.25 15.43 -4.60
N LEU A 43 9.89 15.74 -3.34
CA LEU A 43 9.38 17.05 -2.94
C LEU A 43 10.11 17.65 -1.72
N ASN A 44 11.09 16.95 -1.14
CA ASN A 44 11.86 17.44 0.00
C ASN A 44 13.35 17.46 -0.32
N LYS A 45 14.09 18.31 0.40
CA LYS A 45 15.56 18.36 0.30
C LYS A 45 16.20 17.26 1.15
N GLN A 46 17.42 16.87 0.79
CA GLN A 46 18.18 15.84 1.49
C GLN A 46 18.51 16.23 2.94
N GLU A 47 18.76 17.51 3.18
CA GLU A 47 19.05 18.04 4.52
C GLU A 47 17.84 17.92 5.45
N SER A 48 16.62 18.06 4.91
CA SER A 48 15.37 17.98 5.69
C SER A 48 15.07 16.58 6.23
N ILE A 49 15.73 15.55 5.71
CA ILE A 49 15.48 14.15 6.08
C ILE A 49 16.70 13.45 6.68
N ARG A 50 17.86 14.13 6.73
CA ARG A 50 19.15 13.55 7.12
C ARG A 50 19.07 12.88 8.49
N ASP A 51 18.45 13.56 9.44
CA ASP A 51 18.37 13.12 10.84
C ASP A 51 17.25 12.10 11.07
N PHE A 52 16.54 11.70 10.01
CA PHE A 52 15.45 10.71 10.06
C PHE A 52 15.74 9.46 9.22
N ILE A 53 16.99 9.29 8.78
CA ILE A 53 17.41 8.09 8.05
C ILE A 53 17.57 6.93 9.03
N CYS A 54 16.89 5.83 8.76
CA CYS A 54 17.03 4.58 9.49
C CYS A 54 18.46 4.04 9.35
N LEU A 55 19.15 3.84 10.47
CA LEU A 55 20.53 3.32 10.48
C LEU A 55 20.66 1.92 9.86
N ILE A 56 19.60 1.11 9.89
CA ILE A 56 19.62 -0.28 9.40
C ILE A 56 19.45 -0.32 7.88
N CYS A 57 18.33 0.20 7.34
CA CYS A 57 17.99 0.06 5.92
C CYS A 57 18.36 1.28 5.06
N LYS A 58 18.87 2.35 5.68
CA LYS A 58 19.26 3.62 5.05
C LYS A 58 18.14 4.35 4.28
N GLN A 59 16.88 4.00 4.57
CA GLN A 59 15.67 4.68 4.10
C GLN A 59 15.17 5.68 5.15
N VAL A 60 14.13 6.47 4.86
CA VAL A 60 13.53 7.37 5.87
C VAL A 60 12.73 6.53 6.87
N ALA A 61 12.98 6.68 8.16
CA ALA A 61 12.38 5.83 9.18
C ALA A 61 10.85 5.92 9.19
N ASN A 62 10.18 4.77 9.16
CA ASN A 62 8.75 4.67 9.46
C ASN A 62 8.59 4.20 10.91
N ASN A 63 7.69 4.84 11.67
CA ASN A 63 7.60 4.69 13.12
C ASN A 63 9.00 4.77 13.78
N PRO A 64 9.65 5.94 13.75
CA PRO A 64 11.03 6.07 14.21
C PRO A 64 11.17 5.75 15.71
N MET A 65 12.20 4.96 16.01
CA MET A 65 12.71 4.64 17.33
C MET A 65 14.09 5.27 17.49
N GLU A 66 14.32 5.92 18.63
CA GLU A 66 15.63 6.40 19.06
C GLU A 66 16.35 5.31 19.83
N ILE A 67 17.63 5.15 19.52
CA ILE A 67 18.55 4.30 20.26
C ILE A 67 19.15 5.14 21.39
N ASP A 68 18.87 4.78 22.64
CA ASP A 68 19.39 5.45 23.82
C ASP A 68 20.34 4.49 24.55
N CYS A 69 21.61 4.55 24.17
CA CYS A 69 22.66 3.72 24.73
C CYS A 69 23.69 4.62 25.41
N PRO A 70 24.09 4.35 26.67
CA PRO A 70 25.15 5.10 27.33
C PRO A 70 26.46 5.17 26.51
N GLN A 71 26.74 4.10 25.74
CA GLN A 71 27.88 3.97 24.85
C GLN A 71 27.89 5.01 23.71
N HIS A 72 26.71 5.51 23.32
CA HIS A 72 26.53 6.40 22.17
C HIS A 72 26.06 7.81 22.58
N LYS A 73 26.09 8.13 23.88
CA LYS A 73 25.57 9.40 24.42
C LYS A 73 26.27 10.65 23.86
N ASN A 74 27.53 10.51 23.45
CA ASN A 74 28.35 11.61 22.93
C ASN A 74 28.42 11.61 21.38
N MET A 75 27.62 10.80 20.70
CA MET A 75 27.55 10.85 19.24
C MET A 75 26.66 12.01 18.82
N ASP A 76 27.19 12.88 17.96
CA ASP A 76 26.44 13.99 17.37
C ASP A 76 25.46 13.51 16.27
N GLU A 77 25.52 12.24 15.88
CA GLU A 77 24.71 11.65 14.84
C GLU A 77 23.31 11.23 15.34
N SER A 78 22.31 11.35 14.47
CA SER A 78 20.95 10.90 14.77
C SER A 78 20.88 9.37 14.84
N LEU A 79 20.56 8.84 16.03
CA LEU A 79 20.47 7.41 16.27
C LEU A 79 19.05 6.87 16.05
N ILE A 80 18.52 7.09 14.84
CA ILE A 80 17.15 6.73 14.46
C ILE A 80 17.12 5.41 13.69
N VAL A 81 16.17 4.54 14.05
CA VAL A 81 15.82 3.33 13.31
C VAL A 81 14.32 3.24 13.10
N GLY A 82 13.87 2.60 12.02
CA GLY A 82 12.45 2.25 11.88
C GLY A 82 12.09 1.09 12.81
N GLU A 83 10.94 1.17 13.47
CA GLU A 83 10.46 0.15 14.42
C GLU A 83 10.46 -1.27 13.83
N ASN A 84 9.96 -1.43 12.61
CA ASN A 84 9.95 -2.75 11.96
C ASN A 84 11.38 -3.25 11.64
N CYS A 85 12.27 -2.36 11.18
CA CYS A 85 13.67 -2.71 10.96
C CYS A 85 14.37 -3.13 12.26
N LEU A 86 14.10 -2.41 13.36
CA LEU A 86 14.64 -2.75 14.67
C LEU A 86 14.15 -4.12 15.14
N ASN A 87 12.84 -4.38 15.05
CA ASN A 87 12.27 -5.67 15.43
C ASN A 87 12.86 -6.83 14.63
N GLN A 88 13.04 -6.65 13.31
CA GLN A 88 13.68 -7.65 12.46
C GLN A 88 15.15 -7.88 12.83
N PHE A 89 15.89 -6.81 13.10
CA PHE A 89 17.29 -6.88 13.49
C PHE A 89 17.47 -7.64 14.82
N LEU A 90 16.67 -7.31 15.84
CA LEU A 90 16.75 -7.93 17.16
C LEU A 90 16.35 -9.42 17.14
N ASN A 91 15.43 -9.81 16.26
CA ASN A 91 15.06 -11.22 16.07
C ASN A 91 16.22 -12.06 15.50
N GLN A 92 17.08 -11.46 14.68
CA GLN A 92 18.25 -12.12 14.09
C GLN A 92 19.51 -11.99 14.96
N ASN A 93 19.59 -10.89 15.72
CA ASN A 93 20.76 -10.51 16.52
C ASN A 93 20.30 -10.17 17.95
N PRO A 94 19.92 -11.20 18.75
CA PRO A 94 19.46 -10.96 20.10
C PRO A 94 20.54 -10.24 20.91
N ASN A 95 20.11 -9.26 21.72
CA ASN A 95 20.97 -8.45 22.59
C ASN A 95 22.06 -7.63 21.88
N SER A 96 21.97 -7.39 20.58
CA SER A 96 22.91 -6.51 19.87
C SER A 96 22.33 -5.12 19.63
N CYS A 97 23.18 -4.09 19.61
CA CYS A 97 22.82 -2.76 19.13
C CYS A 97 22.98 -2.69 17.60
N PRO A 98 22.10 -1.97 16.88
CA PRO A 98 22.28 -1.70 15.45
C PRO A 98 23.54 -0.92 15.07
N ILE A 99 24.25 -0.32 16.04
CA ILE A 99 25.45 0.49 15.84
C ILE A 99 26.70 -0.37 16.07
N GLU A 100 26.87 -0.90 17.28
CA GLU A 100 28.00 -1.76 17.66
C GLU A 100 27.58 -2.87 18.64
N PRO A 101 28.27 -4.02 18.70
CA PRO A 101 27.88 -5.13 19.58
C PRO A 101 28.00 -4.76 21.07
N HIS A 102 26.86 -4.51 21.72
CA HIS A 102 26.76 -4.43 23.18
C HIS A 102 25.32 -4.73 23.63
N ASN A 103 25.20 -5.18 24.88
CA ASN A 103 23.92 -5.52 25.49
C ASN A 103 23.23 -4.31 26.13
N ASN A 104 22.00 -4.50 26.63
CA ASN A 104 21.22 -3.55 27.43
C ASN A 104 20.93 -2.21 26.72
N CYS A 105 20.70 -2.26 25.41
CA CYS A 105 20.25 -1.11 24.64
C CYS A 105 18.84 -0.70 25.06
N LEU A 106 18.61 0.61 25.24
CA LEU A 106 17.27 1.16 25.39
C LEU A 106 16.80 1.71 24.06
N TYR A 107 15.51 1.49 23.78
CA TYR A 107 14.86 1.97 22.57
C TYR A 107 13.60 2.72 22.98
N SER A 108 13.44 3.94 22.48
CA SER A 108 12.27 4.75 22.78
C SER A 108 11.65 5.29 21.50
N GLN A 109 10.33 5.42 21.49
CA GLN A 109 9.64 5.95 20.34
C GLN A 109 9.85 7.47 20.24
N SER A 110 10.43 7.92 19.13
CA SER A 110 10.65 9.34 18.90
C SER A 110 9.36 10.04 18.46
N ARG A 111 8.69 10.70 19.40
CA ARG A 111 7.50 11.50 19.09
C ARG A 111 7.82 12.68 18.19
N MET A 112 8.99 13.31 18.36
CA MET A 112 9.41 14.45 17.54
C MET A 112 9.76 14.01 16.13
N ALA A 113 10.61 13.00 15.94
CA ALA A 113 10.93 12.51 14.61
C ALA A 113 9.67 12.04 13.87
N ARG A 114 8.75 11.34 14.56
CA ARG A 114 7.48 10.93 13.96
C ARG A 114 6.65 12.12 13.47
N ARG A 115 6.57 13.21 14.25
CA ARG A 115 5.87 14.44 13.83
C ARG A 115 6.52 15.05 12.60
N TYR A 116 7.84 15.22 12.58
CA TYR A 116 8.54 15.79 11.43
C TYR A 116 8.37 14.95 10.16
N ILE A 117 8.57 13.63 10.26
CA ILE A 117 8.40 12.72 9.12
C ILE A 117 6.97 12.78 8.58
N ASN A 118 5.97 12.88 9.46
CA ASN A 118 4.57 13.00 9.07
C ASN A 118 4.25 14.29 8.30
N GLU A 119 5.04 15.35 8.46
CA GLU A 119 4.88 16.64 7.76
C GLU A 119 5.72 16.75 6.47
N LEU A 120 6.47 15.72 6.09
CA LEU A 120 7.19 15.70 4.82
C LEU A 120 6.20 15.65 3.65
N ASP A 121 6.50 16.41 2.60
CA ASP A 121 5.66 16.47 1.41
C ASP A 121 5.96 15.30 0.47
N VAL A 122 4.94 14.65 -0.06
CA VAL A 122 5.10 13.48 -0.93
C VAL A 122 4.09 13.51 -2.07
N ILE A 123 4.48 12.89 -3.18
CA ILE A 123 3.56 12.56 -4.26
C ILE A 123 2.82 11.25 -3.94
N CYS A 124 1.75 10.97 -4.68
CA CYS A 124 1.05 9.69 -4.59
C CYS A 124 2.02 8.50 -4.68
N LEU A 125 1.93 7.55 -3.74
CA LEU A 125 2.80 6.37 -3.71
C LEU A 125 2.61 5.47 -4.95
N ARG A 126 1.36 5.26 -5.40
CA ARG A 126 1.07 4.50 -6.63
C ARG A 126 1.68 5.17 -7.86
N GLN A 127 1.63 6.51 -7.92
CA GLN A 127 2.24 7.28 -9.00
C GLN A 127 3.77 7.14 -9.01
N PHE A 128 4.40 7.14 -7.83
CA PHE A 128 5.83 6.94 -7.70
C PHE A 128 6.25 5.54 -8.18
N GLN A 129 5.51 4.50 -7.78
CA GLN A 129 5.78 3.12 -8.20
C GLN A 129 5.68 2.95 -9.71
N GLN A 130 4.61 3.45 -10.34
CA GLN A 130 4.46 3.43 -11.80
C GLN A 130 5.62 4.11 -12.53
N LYS A 131 6.08 5.27 -12.04
CA LYS A 131 7.24 5.97 -12.63
C LYS A 131 8.54 5.18 -12.52
N GLN A 132 8.72 4.41 -11.44
CA GLN A 132 9.90 3.55 -11.27
C GLN A 132 9.88 2.37 -12.24
N GLU A 133 8.74 1.69 -12.34
CA GLU A 133 8.54 0.57 -13.27
C GLU A 133 8.79 0.99 -14.72
N GLN A 134 8.27 2.16 -15.13
CA GLN A 134 8.51 2.69 -16.46
C GLN A 134 9.98 3.01 -16.71
N LYS A 135 10.66 3.66 -15.76
CA LYS A 135 12.11 3.93 -15.88
C LYS A 135 12.90 2.65 -16.07
N GLN A 136 12.55 1.58 -15.37
CA GLN A 136 13.19 0.27 -15.53
C GLN A 136 12.88 -0.32 -16.91
N GLN A 137 11.63 -0.27 -17.39
CA GLN A 137 11.26 -0.75 -18.73
C GLN A 137 12.01 0.00 -19.84
N LEU A 138 12.09 1.34 -19.77
CA LEU A 138 12.83 2.17 -20.72
C LEU A 138 14.33 1.83 -20.76
N GLN A 139 14.93 1.49 -19.62
CA GLN A 139 16.33 1.05 -19.54
C GLN A 139 16.54 -0.35 -20.16
N MET A 140 15.52 -1.21 -20.12
CA MET A 140 15.58 -2.53 -20.78
C MET A 140 15.30 -2.43 -22.29
N SER A 141 14.45 -1.49 -22.72
CA SER A 141 14.07 -1.29 -24.13
C SER A 141 15.11 -0.53 -24.95
N THR A 142 16.13 0.08 -24.34
CA THR A 142 17.25 0.71 -25.08
C THR A 142 18.07 -0.26 -25.95
N GLN A 143 17.79 -1.57 -25.91
CA GLN A 143 18.40 -2.57 -26.78
C GLN A 143 17.54 -2.97 -28.01
N GLN A 144 16.29 -2.50 -28.12
CA GLN A 144 15.45 -2.72 -29.31
C GLN A 144 14.78 -1.41 -29.73
N ARG A 145 15.40 -0.74 -30.70
CA ARG A 145 14.87 0.46 -31.34
C ARG A 145 13.74 0.06 -32.29
N HIS A 146 12.70 0.91 -32.32
CA HIS A 146 11.58 0.99 -33.26
C HIS A 146 10.31 0.20 -32.89
N GLU A 147 9.35 0.90 -32.27
CA GLU A 147 8.06 1.20 -32.90
C GLU A 147 7.38 2.38 -32.17
N LYS A 148 6.53 3.08 -32.91
CA LYS A 148 6.03 4.44 -32.68
C LYS A 148 5.61 4.72 -31.23
N GLY A 149 6.22 5.77 -30.67
CA GLY A 149 5.81 6.38 -29.41
C GLY A 149 4.43 7.00 -29.51
N GLU A 150 3.39 6.21 -29.28
CA GLU A 150 2.29 6.68 -28.48
C GLU A 150 2.81 6.67 -27.04
N THR A 151 3.11 7.84 -26.48
CA THR A 151 3.08 8.02 -25.03
C THR A 151 1.70 7.61 -24.57
N LEU A 152 1.52 6.32 -24.26
CA LEU A 152 0.32 5.75 -23.64
C LEU A 152 -0.02 6.72 -22.53
N GLY A 153 -1.12 7.48 -22.64
CA GLY A 153 -1.39 8.63 -21.79
C GLY A 153 -1.35 8.21 -20.33
N ILE A 154 -0.21 8.38 -19.67
CA ILE A 154 -0.01 7.93 -18.29
C ILE A 154 -0.92 8.82 -17.47
N VAL A 155 -2.05 8.25 -17.06
CA VAL A 155 -2.96 8.98 -16.20
C VAL A 155 -2.22 9.24 -14.90
N SER A 156 -2.09 10.53 -14.59
CA SER A 156 -1.31 10.97 -13.45
C SER A 156 -2.21 11.21 -12.25
N CYS A 157 -1.79 10.75 -11.08
CA CYS A 157 -2.36 11.23 -9.83
C CYS A 157 -1.72 12.57 -9.45
N ASN A 158 -2.55 13.58 -9.27
CA ASN A 158 -2.10 14.94 -8.91
C ASN A 158 -1.94 15.15 -7.41
N PHE A 159 -2.07 14.11 -6.59
CA PHE A 159 -1.89 14.21 -5.15
C PHE A 159 -0.45 14.64 -4.82
N LYS A 160 -0.37 15.73 -4.07
CA LYS A 160 0.82 16.24 -3.38
C LYS A 160 0.36 16.64 -1.99
N GLY A 161 0.88 16.00 -0.96
CA GLY A 161 0.43 16.20 0.41
C GLY A 161 1.39 15.62 1.42
N LYS A 162 0.98 15.58 2.69
CA LYS A 162 1.82 15.11 3.79
C LYS A 162 1.88 13.58 3.87
N VAL A 163 2.99 13.01 4.35
CA VAL A 163 3.14 11.55 4.58
C VAL A 163 1.95 10.98 5.35
N LYS A 164 1.50 11.66 6.42
CA LYS A 164 0.35 11.23 7.23
C LYS A 164 -0.99 11.14 6.48
N GLN A 165 -1.12 11.82 5.33
CA GLN A 165 -2.34 11.86 4.52
C GLN A 165 -2.34 10.78 3.43
N VAL A 166 -1.22 10.08 3.22
CA VAL A 166 -1.06 9.16 2.08
C VAL A 166 -2.03 8.00 2.15
N ASN A 167 -2.28 7.41 3.33
CA ASN A 167 -3.17 6.25 3.43
C ASN A 167 -4.61 6.60 3.10
N ASP A 168 -5.12 7.67 3.72
CA ASP A 168 -6.44 8.21 3.42
C ASP A 168 -6.60 8.46 1.92
N HIS A 169 -5.57 9.05 1.29
CA HIS A 169 -5.55 9.21 -0.14
C HIS A 169 -5.61 7.88 -0.91
N LEU A 170 -4.74 6.93 -0.59
CA LEU A 170 -4.63 5.64 -1.28
C LEU A 170 -5.87 4.76 -1.17
N GLU A 171 -6.64 4.91 -0.08
CA GLU A 171 -7.85 4.16 0.20
C GLU A 171 -9.10 4.82 -0.40
N HIS A 172 -9.20 6.15 -0.34
CA HIS A 172 -10.46 6.85 -0.60
C HIS A 172 -10.44 7.72 -1.86
N SER A 173 -9.33 8.37 -2.21
CA SER A 173 -9.31 9.40 -3.26
C SER A 173 -8.36 9.13 -4.43
N CYS A 174 -7.51 8.10 -4.35
CA CYS A 174 -6.52 7.84 -5.38
C CYS A 174 -7.17 7.38 -6.70
N CYS A 175 -7.00 8.17 -7.75
CA CYS A 175 -7.47 7.85 -9.10
C CYS A 175 -6.78 6.61 -9.71
N LEU A 176 -5.58 6.28 -9.22
CA LEU A 176 -4.81 5.08 -9.61
C LEU A 176 -5.21 3.83 -8.82
N GLN A 177 -6.27 3.91 -8.02
CA GLN A 177 -6.83 2.76 -7.34
C GLN A 177 -7.51 1.82 -8.34
N THR A 178 -7.17 0.54 -8.31
CA THR A 178 -7.90 -0.48 -9.05
C THR A 178 -9.23 -0.78 -8.36
N VAL A 179 -10.33 -0.69 -9.10
CA VAL A 179 -11.69 -0.94 -8.61
C VAL A 179 -12.39 -1.97 -9.49
N LYS A 180 -13.27 -2.77 -8.88
CA LYS A 180 -14.17 -3.66 -9.62
C LYS A 180 -15.34 -2.87 -10.20
N CYS A 181 -15.87 -3.35 -11.32
CA CYS A 181 -17.11 -2.81 -11.87
C CYS A 181 -18.27 -2.89 -10.86
N TRP A 182 -19.11 -1.87 -10.82
CA TRP A 182 -20.28 -1.81 -9.94
C TRP A 182 -21.30 -2.92 -10.25
N PHE A 183 -21.31 -3.42 -11.49
CA PHE A 183 -22.12 -4.56 -11.92
C PHE A 183 -21.45 -5.91 -11.66
N GLY A 184 -20.40 -5.96 -10.84
CA GLY A 184 -19.70 -7.20 -10.49
C GLY A 184 -20.61 -8.26 -9.85
N SER A 185 -21.61 -7.84 -9.06
CA SER A 185 -22.62 -8.74 -8.48
C SER A 185 -23.51 -9.41 -9.53
N PHE A 186 -23.66 -8.80 -10.70
CA PHE A 186 -24.45 -9.32 -11.82
C PHE A 186 -23.62 -10.10 -12.84
N GLY A 187 -22.30 -10.24 -12.60
CA GLY A 187 -21.39 -11.02 -13.45
C GLY A 187 -20.42 -10.20 -14.30
N CYS A 188 -20.37 -8.87 -14.15
CA CYS A 188 -19.34 -8.07 -14.81
C CYS A 188 -18.00 -8.18 -14.08
N ASN A 189 -17.09 -9.02 -14.58
CA ASN A 189 -15.77 -9.24 -13.98
C ASN A 189 -14.73 -8.16 -14.32
N TYR A 190 -15.15 -7.06 -14.94
CA TYR A 190 -14.23 -6.01 -15.36
C TYR A 190 -13.63 -5.28 -14.14
N THR A 191 -12.33 -5.04 -14.22
CA THR A 191 -11.55 -4.37 -13.19
C THR A 191 -10.70 -3.31 -13.87
N CYS A 192 -10.76 -2.07 -13.41
CA CYS A 192 -10.03 -0.97 -14.01
C CYS A 192 -9.56 0.05 -12.97
N LEU A 193 -8.76 1.02 -13.40
CA LEU A 193 -8.40 2.16 -12.56
C LEU A 193 -9.64 3.01 -12.27
N LYS A 194 -9.69 3.62 -11.08
CA LYS A 194 -10.83 4.37 -10.57
C LYS A 194 -11.23 5.52 -11.49
N TYR A 195 -10.27 6.17 -12.15
CA TYR A 195 -10.61 7.22 -13.12
C TYR A 195 -11.34 6.68 -14.37
N ALA A 196 -11.04 5.45 -14.79
CA ALA A 196 -11.59 4.84 -16.01
C ALA A 196 -12.95 4.15 -15.78
N ILE A 197 -13.43 4.11 -14.53
CA ILE A 197 -14.67 3.40 -14.20
C ILE A 197 -15.87 4.02 -14.90
N HIS A 198 -15.94 5.35 -14.99
CA HIS A 198 -17.05 6.03 -15.65
C HIS A 198 -17.08 5.71 -17.15
N ASP A 199 -15.92 5.78 -17.83
CA ASP A 199 -15.83 5.43 -19.24
C ASP A 199 -16.25 3.98 -19.50
N HIS A 200 -15.85 3.05 -18.62
CA HIS A 200 -16.30 1.66 -18.67
C HIS A 200 -17.82 1.55 -18.52
N LEU A 201 -18.41 2.19 -17.50
CA LEU A 201 -19.85 2.15 -17.23
C LEU A 201 -20.66 2.74 -18.39
N THR A 202 -20.22 3.86 -18.95
CA THR A 202 -20.88 4.51 -20.08
C THR A 202 -20.78 3.66 -21.36
N SER A 203 -19.58 3.15 -21.68
CA SER A 203 -19.36 2.39 -22.90
C SER A 203 -20.00 0.99 -22.87
N ASN A 204 -20.24 0.44 -21.68
CA ASN A 204 -20.78 -0.92 -21.50
C ASN A 204 -22.21 -0.94 -20.91
N MET A 205 -22.92 0.19 -20.93
CA MET A 205 -24.24 0.32 -20.31
C MET A 205 -25.25 -0.73 -20.80
N LYS A 206 -25.26 -1.05 -22.10
CA LYS A 206 -26.13 -2.11 -22.65
C LYS A 206 -25.82 -3.48 -22.03
N LEU A 207 -24.55 -3.85 -21.98
CA LEU A 207 -24.11 -5.10 -21.36
C LEU A 207 -24.50 -5.15 -19.88
N HIS A 208 -24.34 -4.04 -19.16
CA HIS A 208 -24.72 -3.96 -17.76
C HIS A 208 -26.23 -4.13 -17.56
N LEU A 209 -27.07 -3.53 -18.41
CA LEU A 209 -28.51 -3.73 -18.39
C LEU A 209 -28.91 -5.19 -18.69
N ASP A 210 -28.29 -5.81 -19.70
CA ASP A 210 -28.55 -7.22 -20.05
C ASP A 210 -28.22 -8.17 -18.88
N LEU A 211 -27.14 -7.90 -18.14
CA LEU A 211 -26.79 -8.67 -16.95
C LEU A 211 -27.81 -8.52 -15.81
N VAL A 212 -28.35 -7.32 -15.62
CA VAL A 212 -29.39 -7.06 -14.63
C VAL A 212 -30.69 -7.77 -15.01
N ILE A 213 -31.12 -7.67 -16.28
CA ILE A 213 -32.33 -8.34 -16.78
C ILE A 213 -32.21 -9.85 -16.62
N LYS A 214 -31.09 -10.44 -17.05
CA LYS A 214 -30.85 -11.88 -16.91
C LYS A 214 -30.90 -12.34 -15.45
N SER A 215 -30.38 -11.51 -14.54
CA SER A 215 -30.42 -11.80 -13.10
C SER A 215 -31.83 -11.72 -12.53
N PHE A 216 -32.65 -10.77 -13.01
CA PHE A 216 -34.05 -10.63 -12.65
C PHE A 216 -34.88 -11.82 -13.15
N ASP A 217 -34.72 -12.21 -14.41
CA ASP A 217 -35.43 -13.36 -15.01
C ASP A 217 -35.13 -14.66 -14.24
N ALA A 218 -33.85 -14.88 -13.89
CA ALA A 218 -33.46 -16.03 -13.09
C ALA A 218 -34.11 -16.01 -11.69
N LEU A 219 -34.22 -14.83 -11.06
CA LEU A 219 -34.89 -14.68 -9.78
C LEU A 219 -36.39 -14.97 -9.89
N GLN A 220 -37.06 -14.45 -10.93
CA GLN A 220 -38.47 -14.68 -11.17
C GLN A 220 -38.78 -16.16 -11.41
N GLN A 221 -37.96 -16.85 -12.21
CA GLN A 221 -38.07 -18.31 -12.40
C GLN A 221 -37.88 -19.07 -11.09
N THR A 222 -36.92 -18.65 -10.26
CA THR A 222 -36.69 -19.26 -8.95
C THR A 222 -37.91 -19.10 -8.05
N ILE A 223 -38.51 -17.90 -8.00
CA ILE A 223 -39.72 -17.65 -7.20
C ILE A 223 -40.90 -18.50 -7.68
N GLN A 224 -41.10 -18.60 -9.00
CA GLN A 224 -42.16 -19.43 -9.58
C GLN A 224 -41.99 -20.93 -9.28
N GLN A 225 -40.76 -21.42 -9.14
CA GLN A 225 -40.50 -22.81 -8.75
C GLN A 225 -40.85 -23.12 -7.28
N TYR A 226 -40.98 -22.09 -6.43
CA TYR A 226 -41.34 -22.21 -5.03
C TYR A 226 -42.81 -21.86 -4.75
N GLN A 227 -43.58 -21.51 -5.78
CA GLN A 227 -45.04 -21.33 -5.74
C GLN A 227 -45.74 -22.58 -6.24
#